data_AF-A0A1Y2WIK6-F1
#
_entry.id   AF-A0A1Y2WIK6-F1
#
_cell.length_a   1.000
_cell.length_b   1.000
_cell.length_c   1.000
_cell.angle_alpha   90.00
_cell.angle_beta   90.00
_cell.angle_gamma   90.00
#
_symmetry.space_group_name_H-M   'P 1'
#
loop_
_entity.id
_entity.type
_entity.pdbx_description
1 polymer ?
#
loop_
_entity_poly.entity_id
_entity_poly.type
_entity_poly.pdbx_seq_one_letter_code
_entity_poly.pdbx_strand_id
1 'polypeptide(L)'
;MFSIWKIYFTASLLLGLVIGDLVLPGQYDYGFNAELRLRKRAPSQSLIVTGIPHVDGQAQFRPDIRDLQKDEDRWSLYILALSWMQYTDQESSFSWYQITGIHGAPALTWADVQPTPGNEHSGYCTHVSILFPTWHRPYLALYEQVLYNIVQFIASLYPPELQDRFQRAAVAFRIPYWDWAATPPDGVSALPLSVGGSPMVNISGPNGIQSISNPLFSYTFNPFNGSTFPDFPYNVWRETKRAPRPVNSANATSNNSFVAHAFDVHLPSIQQRLYNIFANYPNYTTFSNEAWVPYNNNGTYDSIESLHDVIHTVGGGVYGHFAIIAYSGFDPLFWLHHTNVDRIFAMWQVLYNNSYVVPQSAVYSSHTTSPGQVEDVQTALTPFFVNETHFWTSEMVRDHTVFGYTYADVANKSRQEVITTINQRYGNFSPASMLRDSSVTREHSGGQETHLSQRSPPRVNGLSWNSQSSTRPSINAIFTNDKYREWIANIRVSKHAMRSSFSIHLFLGEVPSDASSWPVSPSLVGTLGVFAHRGTHGQMSRRKITGTVPLTSALVHMVTSGKIESLDVDNIEPFLKSNLELRVCLVNGTVVGAHEVDELKVQIVSSMVRAPKSEDELSEWGAIETHFNLFV
;
A
#
# COMPACT_ATOMS: atom_id res chain seq x y z
N MET A 1 -34.98 -26.57 78.59
CA MET A 1 -35.79 -25.34 78.51
C MET A 1 -35.08 -24.38 77.59
N PHE A 2 -35.74 -24.03 76.47
CA PHE A 2 -35.16 -23.32 75.33
C PHE A 2 -34.80 -21.86 75.65
N SER A 3 -33.67 -21.42 75.12
CA SER A 3 -33.08 -20.09 75.31
C SER A 3 -33.04 -19.35 73.97
N ILE A 4 -33.69 -18.17 73.94
CA ILE A 4 -33.18 -16.86 73.46
C ILE A 4 -32.71 -16.80 71.98
N TRP A 5 -33.10 -15.91 71.07
CA TRP A 5 -33.82 -14.62 71.06
C TRP A 5 -34.28 -14.33 69.61
N LYS A 6 -35.30 -13.48 69.48
CA LYS A 6 -35.76 -12.75 68.27
C LYS A 6 -35.55 -11.26 68.62
N ILE A 7 -35.15 -10.29 67.81
CA ILE A 7 -35.17 -9.95 66.36
C ILE A 7 -34.23 -8.73 66.22
N TYR A 8 -33.61 -8.48 65.06
CA TYR A 8 -33.72 -7.21 64.31
C TYR A 8 -33.10 -7.33 62.91
N PHE A 9 -33.81 -6.75 61.95
CA PHE A 9 -33.69 -6.83 60.50
C PHE A 9 -32.39 -6.24 59.95
N THR A 10 -31.76 -6.96 59.02
CA THR A 10 -30.96 -6.35 57.93
C THR A 10 -31.34 -7.05 56.62
N ALA A 11 -31.88 -6.27 55.68
CA ALA A 11 -32.15 -6.72 54.33
C ALA A 11 -30.86 -6.61 53.52
N SER A 12 -30.20 -7.74 53.24
CA SER A 12 -29.14 -7.82 52.25
C SER A 12 -29.76 -8.26 50.91
N LEU A 13 -29.98 -7.30 50.02
CA LEU A 13 -30.22 -7.58 48.61
C LEU A 13 -28.85 -7.93 47.98
N LEU A 14 -28.55 -9.23 47.89
CA LEU A 14 -27.48 -9.74 47.05
C LEU A 14 -27.95 -9.67 45.60
N LEU A 15 -27.70 -8.52 44.95
CA LEU A 15 -27.61 -8.45 43.49
C LEU A 15 -26.37 -9.24 43.10
N GLY A 16 -26.56 -10.51 42.74
CA GLY A 16 -25.57 -11.26 41.99
C GLY A 16 -25.36 -10.55 40.66
N LEU A 17 -24.31 -9.73 40.57
CA LEU A 17 -23.69 -9.36 39.32
C LEU A 17 -23.18 -10.67 38.70
N VAL A 18 -23.98 -11.26 37.82
CA VAL A 18 -23.47 -12.08 36.74
C VAL A 18 -22.62 -11.12 35.92
N ILE A 19 -21.32 -11.05 36.25
CA ILE A 19 -20.33 -10.60 35.29
C ILE A 19 -20.39 -11.68 34.21
N GLY A 20 -21.23 -11.48 33.21
CA GLY A 20 -21.06 -12.19 31.96
C GLY A 20 -19.64 -11.89 31.53
N ASP A 21 -18.79 -12.91 31.48
CA ASP A 21 -17.54 -12.82 30.75
C ASP A 21 -17.91 -12.22 29.39
N LEU A 22 -17.54 -10.96 29.15
CA LEU A 22 -17.51 -10.44 27.80
C LEU A 22 -16.47 -11.31 27.10
N VAL A 23 -16.95 -12.34 26.39
CA VAL A 23 -16.13 -13.13 25.47
C VAL A 23 -15.52 -12.11 24.53
N LEU A 24 -14.23 -11.82 24.71
CA LEU A 24 -13.48 -11.03 23.75
C LEU A 24 -13.53 -11.81 22.43
N PRO A 25 -14.09 -11.23 21.36
CA PRO A 25 -14.31 -11.98 20.13
C PRO A 25 -12.96 -12.43 19.56
N GLY A 26 -12.81 -13.73 19.39
CA GLY A 26 -11.61 -14.40 18.90
C GLY A 26 -11.78 -14.89 17.47
N GLN A 27 -11.16 -16.03 17.16
CA GLN A 27 -11.33 -16.75 15.90
C GLN A 27 -12.79 -17.13 15.65
N TYR A 28 -13.18 -17.29 14.38
CA TYR A 28 -14.43 -17.96 14.03
C TYR A 28 -14.45 -19.42 14.52
N ASP A 29 -15.56 -19.84 15.14
CA ASP A 29 -15.78 -21.24 15.50
C ASP A 29 -16.40 -22.01 14.30
N TYR A 30 -15.59 -22.84 13.64
CA TYR A 30 -16.01 -23.66 12.50
C TYR A 30 -16.80 -24.92 12.89
N GLY A 31 -17.03 -25.16 14.18
CA GLY A 31 -17.80 -26.27 14.73
C GLY A 31 -16.98 -27.55 15.00
N PHE A 32 -17.53 -28.44 15.84
CA PHE A 32 -16.85 -29.65 16.35
C PHE A 32 -16.34 -30.61 15.25
N ASN A 33 -17.03 -30.67 14.11
CA ASN A 33 -16.60 -31.49 12.97
C ASN A 33 -15.37 -30.94 12.24
N ALA A 34 -15.11 -29.64 12.33
CA ALA A 34 -13.95 -29.00 11.70
C ALA A 34 -12.65 -29.37 12.42
N GLU A 35 -12.59 -29.28 13.76
CA GLU A 35 -11.41 -29.67 14.56
C GLU A 35 -10.99 -31.13 14.34
N LEU A 36 -11.97 -32.03 14.22
CA LEU A 36 -11.75 -33.45 13.92
C LEU A 36 -11.28 -33.70 12.48
N ARG A 37 -11.78 -32.94 11.51
CA ARG A 37 -11.31 -33.00 10.11
C ARG A 37 -9.93 -32.37 9.95
N LEU A 38 -9.63 -31.30 10.70
CA LEU A 38 -8.35 -30.59 10.80
C LEU A 38 -7.20 -31.50 11.26
N ARG A 39 -7.39 -32.24 12.36
CA ARG A 39 -6.38 -33.19 12.85
C ARG A 39 -6.11 -34.34 11.86
N LYS A 40 -7.06 -34.64 10.96
CA LYS A 40 -6.93 -35.68 9.93
C LYS A 40 -6.50 -35.15 8.56
N ARG A 41 -6.59 -33.83 8.34
CA ARG A 41 -6.27 -33.12 7.10
C ARG A 41 -5.55 -31.82 7.48
N ALA A 42 -4.33 -31.90 8.02
CA ALA A 42 -3.41 -30.80 7.73
C ALA A 42 -3.38 -30.74 6.19
N PRO A 43 -3.92 -29.69 5.54
CA PRO A 43 -3.95 -29.67 4.09
C PRO A 43 -2.53 -29.93 3.60
N SER A 44 -2.38 -30.79 2.60
CA SER A 44 -1.09 -31.09 1.98
C SER A 44 -0.60 -29.84 1.24
N GLN A 45 -0.19 -28.84 2.01
CA GLN A 45 0.32 -27.57 1.53
C GLN A 45 1.75 -27.82 1.12
N SER A 46 2.01 -27.59 -0.17
CA SER A 46 3.34 -27.74 -0.73
C SER A 46 4.13 -26.46 -0.50
N LEU A 47 5.43 -26.60 -0.23
CA LEU A 47 6.39 -25.50 -0.29
C LEU A 47 6.63 -25.01 -1.73
N ILE A 48 6.20 -25.80 -2.72
CA ILE A 48 6.20 -25.41 -4.14
C ILE A 48 5.08 -24.40 -4.36
N VAL A 49 5.44 -23.26 -4.94
CA VAL A 49 4.53 -22.18 -5.32
C VAL A 49 4.06 -22.44 -6.74
N THR A 50 2.90 -23.07 -6.89
CA THR A 50 2.29 -23.37 -8.20
C THR A 50 1.30 -22.31 -8.66
N GLY A 51 0.81 -21.47 -7.73
CA GLY A 51 -0.36 -20.63 -7.96
C GLY A 51 -1.66 -21.43 -7.90
N ILE A 52 -2.76 -20.80 -8.30
CA ILE A 52 -4.11 -21.39 -8.23
C ILE A 52 -4.52 -21.94 -9.60
N PRO A 53 -5.26 -23.07 -9.69
CA PRO A 53 -5.79 -23.56 -10.96
C PRO A 53 -6.60 -22.52 -11.74
N HIS A 54 -6.49 -22.60 -13.07
CA HIS A 54 -7.36 -21.90 -14.00
C HIS A 54 -8.80 -22.45 -13.90
N VAL A 55 -9.79 -21.57 -14.08
CA VAL A 55 -11.21 -21.96 -14.15
C VAL A 55 -11.62 -21.87 -15.61
N ASP A 56 -12.10 -22.98 -16.18
CA ASP A 56 -12.44 -23.09 -17.60
C ASP A 56 -11.31 -22.63 -18.54
N GLY A 57 -10.06 -22.91 -18.15
CA GLY A 57 -8.86 -22.51 -18.90
C GLY A 57 -8.48 -21.03 -18.76
N GLN A 58 -9.14 -20.26 -17.89
CA GLN A 58 -8.89 -18.83 -17.70
C GLN A 58 -8.38 -18.51 -16.29
N ALA A 59 -7.38 -17.62 -16.23
CA ALA A 59 -6.91 -17.03 -14.98
C ALA A 59 -8.01 -16.14 -14.37
N GLN A 60 -8.17 -16.18 -13.05
CA GLN A 60 -9.24 -15.44 -12.36
C GLN A 60 -8.78 -14.05 -11.92
N PHE A 61 -9.72 -13.12 -11.79
CA PHE A 61 -9.39 -11.76 -11.37
C PHE A 61 -9.09 -11.67 -9.88
N ARG A 62 -7.96 -11.06 -9.52
CA ARG A 62 -7.79 -10.42 -8.21
C ARG A 62 -8.65 -9.15 -8.19
N PRO A 63 -9.71 -9.06 -7.37
CA PRO A 63 -10.64 -7.93 -7.39
C PRO A 63 -10.12 -6.76 -6.54
N ASP A 64 -10.64 -5.54 -6.76
CA ASP A 64 -10.51 -4.49 -5.73
C ASP A 64 -11.27 -4.94 -4.48
N ILE A 65 -10.73 -4.67 -3.29
CA ILE A 65 -11.34 -5.06 -2.02
C ILE A 65 -12.77 -4.52 -1.87
N ARG A 66 -13.06 -3.31 -2.36
CA ARG A 66 -14.41 -2.73 -2.31
C ARG A 66 -15.37 -3.45 -3.24
N ASP A 67 -14.88 -4.03 -4.33
CA ASP A 67 -15.70 -4.87 -5.22
C ASP A 67 -15.90 -6.26 -4.62
N LEU A 68 -14.86 -6.85 -4.01
CA LEU A 68 -14.99 -8.11 -3.28
C LEU A 68 -16.03 -8.02 -2.16
N GLN A 69 -16.09 -6.91 -1.44
CA GLN A 69 -17.08 -6.67 -0.38
C GLN A 69 -18.55 -6.68 -0.86
N LYS A 70 -18.79 -6.52 -2.17
CA LYS A 70 -20.14 -6.59 -2.76
C LYS A 70 -20.57 -8.04 -3.04
N ASP A 71 -19.62 -8.98 -3.10
CA ASP A 71 -19.87 -10.41 -3.24
C ASP A 71 -19.84 -11.06 -1.84
N GLU A 72 -21.01 -11.23 -1.23
CA GLU A 72 -21.13 -11.73 0.16
C GLU A 72 -20.46 -13.10 0.36
N ASP A 73 -20.48 -13.98 -0.64
CA ASP A 73 -19.95 -15.33 -0.54
C ASP A 73 -18.43 -15.31 -0.54
N ARG A 74 -17.83 -14.63 -1.52
CA ARG A 74 -16.37 -14.51 -1.62
C ARG A 74 -15.81 -13.66 -0.49
N TRP A 75 -16.52 -12.61 -0.08
CA TRP A 75 -16.16 -11.82 1.10
C TRP A 75 -16.13 -12.67 2.38
N SER A 76 -17.17 -13.48 2.59
CA SER A 76 -17.23 -14.38 3.74
C SER A 76 -16.09 -15.40 3.73
N LEU A 77 -15.84 -16.05 2.59
CA LEU A 77 -14.72 -16.99 2.45
C LEU A 77 -13.37 -16.31 2.70
N TYR A 78 -13.17 -15.09 2.22
CA TYR A 78 -11.93 -14.35 2.43
C TYR A 78 -11.68 -14.04 3.92
N ILE A 79 -12.66 -13.46 4.60
CA ILE A 79 -12.55 -13.12 6.02
C ILE A 79 -12.37 -14.38 6.88
N LEU A 80 -13.12 -15.45 6.58
CA LEU A 80 -12.97 -16.72 7.29
C LEU A 80 -11.61 -17.37 7.04
N ALA A 81 -11.07 -17.29 5.83
CA ALA A 81 -9.75 -17.86 5.53
C ALA A 81 -8.61 -17.07 6.19
N LEU A 82 -8.71 -15.74 6.24
CA LEU A 82 -7.76 -14.92 7.00
C LEU A 82 -7.81 -15.24 8.50
N SER A 83 -9.02 -15.33 9.07
CA SER A 83 -9.20 -15.71 10.48
C SER A 83 -8.54 -17.06 10.77
N TRP A 84 -8.76 -18.06 9.90
CA TRP A 84 -8.12 -19.36 10.02
C TRP A 84 -6.59 -19.28 9.97
N MET A 85 -6.04 -18.58 8.98
CA MET A 85 -4.59 -18.48 8.77
C MET A 85 -3.89 -17.75 9.91
N GLN A 86 -4.51 -16.70 10.46
CA GLN A 86 -3.97 -15.90 11.58
C GLN A 86 -3.97 -16.67 12.90
N TYR A 87 -4.94 -17.55 13.13
CA TYR A 87 -5.01 -18.38 14.33
C TYR A 87 -4.37 -19.77 14.16
N THR A 88 -3.79 -20.05 13.00
CA THR A 88 -2.93 -21.23 12.81
C THR A 88 -1.67 -21.08 13.66
N ASP A 89 -1.28 -22.15 14.35
CA ASP A 89 -0.10 -22.18 15.23
C ASP A 89 1.15 -21.61 14.51
N GLN A 90 1.88 -20.71 15.17
CA GLN A 90 3.00 -19.99 14.56
C GLN A 90 4.21 -20.89 14.22
N GLU A 91 4.28 -22.11 14.73
CA GLU A 91 5.29 -23.09 14.34
C GLU A 91 4.93 -23.80 13.02
N SER A 92 3.65 -23.75 12.61
CA SER A 92 3.24 -24.22 11.29
C SER A 92 3.83 -23.33 10.21
N SER A 93 4.55 -23.93 9.26
CA SER A 93 5.12 -23.20 8.13
C SER A 93 4.07 -22.33 7.43
N PHE A 94 2.86 -22.83 7.21
CA PHE A 94 1.84 -22.07 6.48
C PHE A 94 0.96 -21.17 7.36
N SER A 95 1.40 -20.88 8.59
CA SER A 95 0.75 -19.88 9.44
C SER A 95 0.96 -18.47 8.88
N TRP A 96 0.12 -17.54 9.33
CA TRP A 96 0.33 -16.11 9.07
C TRP A 96 1.73 -15.68 9.49
N TYR A 97 2.18 -16.05 10.69
CA TYR A 97 3.47 -15.64 11.25
C TYR A 97 4.65 -16.06 10.38
N GLN A 98 4.69 -17.31 9.94
CA GLN A 98 5.82 -17.83 9.17
C GLN A 98 5.85 -17.26 7.75
N ILE A 99 4.70 -17.21 7.06
CA ILE A 99 4.63 -16.66 5.70
C ILE A 99 4.97 -15.17 5.71
N THR A 100 4.41 -14.41 6.65
CA THR A 100 4.74 -12.97 6.78
C THR A 100 6.20 -12.74 7.21
N GLY A 101 6.76 -13.66 7.99
CA GLY A 101 8.15 -13.63 8.45
C GLY A 101 9.19 -13.80 7.34
N ILE A 102 8.82 -14.36 6.17
CA ILE A 102 9.70 -14.44 4.98
C ILE A 102 10.21 -13.03 4.60
N HIS A 103 9.36 -12.01 4.75
CA HIS A 103 9.69 -10.65 4.35
C HIS A 103 10.86 -10.06 5.17
N GLY A 104 10.92 -10.32 6.48
CA GLY A 104 11.73 -9.53 7.41
C GLY A 104 12.07 -10.27 8.69
N ALA A 105 11.57 -9.77 9.83
CA ALA A 105 11.72 -10.43 11.11
C ALA A 105 10.83 -11.70 11.16
N PRO A 106 11.29 -12.80 11.78
CA PRO A 106 12.50 -12.92 12.60
C PRO A 106 13.78 -13.26 11.81
N ALA A 107 13.76 -13.19 10.48
CA ALA A 107 14.81 -13.73 9.60
C ALA A 107 14.99 -15.25 9.77
N LEU A 108 13.88 -15.97 9.98
CA LEU A 108 13.90 -17.44 10.01
C LEU A 108 14.14 -17.99 8.61
N THR A 109 14.83 -19.12 8.55
CA THR A 109 14.96 -19.89 7.32
C THR A 109 13.60 -20.47 6.91
N TRP A 110 13.26 -20.29 5.62
CA TRP A 110 12.05 -20.82 5.02
C TRP A 110 12.39 -21.88 3.97
N ALA A 111 11.67 -23.00 3.98
CA ALA A 111 11.84 -24.10 3.02
C ALA A 111 13.30 -24.58 2.87
N ASP A 112 14.03 -24.62 3.99
CA ASP A 112 15.45 -25.00 4.08
C ASP A 112 16.43 -24.13 3.27
N VAL A 113 15.99 -22.96 2.78
CA VAL A 113 16.84 -22.03 2.02
C VAL A 113 17.69 -21.19 2.98
N GLN A 114 18.87 -21.70 3.30
CA GLN A 114 19.79 -21.08 4.27
C GLN A 114 20.21 -19.64 3.91
N PRO A 115 20.51 -18.79 4.90
CA PRO A 115 21.06 -17.48 4.64
C PRO A 115 22.46 -17.58 4.02
N THR A 116 22.81 -16.58 3.21
CA THR A 116 24.22 -16.36 2.85
C THR A 116 25.00 -15.99 4.13
N PRO A 117 26.22 -16.52 4.36
CA PRO A 117 26.98 -16.21 5.57
C PRO A 117 27.11 -14.69 5.80
N GLY A 118 26.70 -14.23 6.99
CA GLY A 118 26.65 -12.82 7.36
C GLY A 118 25.29 -12.14 7.15
N ASN A 119 24.31 -12.83 6.55
CA ASN A 119 22.96 -12.32 6.31
C ASN A 119 21.89 -12.97 7.23
N GLU A 120 22.29 -13.62 8.32
CA GLU A 120 21.42 -14.39 9.22
C GLU A 120 20.32 -13.54 9.91
N HIS A 121 20.44 -12.20 9.85
CA HIS A 121 19.48 -11.25 10.40
C HIS A 121 18.71 -10.47 9.32
N SER A 122 18.84 -10.86 8.05
CA SER A 122 18.14 -10.24 6.92
C SER A 122 16.92 -11.08 6.52
N GLY A 123 15.80 -10.43 6.20
CA GLY A 123 14.66 -11.08 5.55
C GLY A 123 14.95 -11.38 4.08
N TYR A 124 14.11 -12.18 3.42
CA TYR A 124 14.28 -12.53 2.01
C TYR A 124 13.89 -11.40 1.04
N CYS A 125 13.14 -10.39 1.51
CA CYS A 125 12.61 -9.37 0.63
C CYS A 125 13.70 -8.60 -0.12
N THR A 126 13.45 -8.33 -1.40
CA THR A 126 14.35 -7.54 -2.25
C THR A 126 13.83 -6.10 -2.31
N HIS A 127 14.55 -5.17 -1.68
CA HIS A 127 14.28 -3.73 -1.75
C HIS A 127 15.49 -2.98 -2.29
N VAL A 128 15.24 -1.87 -2.99
CA VAL A 128 16.23 -1.10 -3.75
C VAL A 128 17.02 -2.03 -4.67
N SER A 129 16.27 -2.90 -5.36
CA SER A 129 16.76 -3.99 -6.18
C SER A 129 15.96 -4.05 -7.48
N ILE A 130 16.64 -4.41 -8.57
CA ILE A 130 16.00 -4.65 -9.86
C ILE A 130 14.96 -5.78 -9.78
N LEU A 131 15.00 -6.62 -8.74
CA LEU A 131 14.08 -7.73 -8.53
C LEU A 131 12.81 -7.33 -7.75
N PHE A 132 12.70 -6.10 -7.21
CA PHE A 132 11.62 -5.69 -6.30
C PHE A 132 10.22 -6.09 -6.79
N PRO A 133 9.74 -5.71 -8.00
CA PRO A 133 8.40 -6.10 -8.44
C PRO A 133 8.27 -7.61 -8.66
N THR A 134 9.33 -8.26 -9.16
CA THR A 134 9.29 -9.68 -9.53
C THR A 134 9.37 -10.61 -8.34
N TRP A 135 10.08 -10.26 -7.28
CA TRP A 135 10.20 -11.07 -6.06
C TRP A 135 8.89 -11.10 -5.26
N HIS A 136 8.18 -9.97 -5.19
CA HIS A 136 6.91 -9.89 -4.48
C HIS A 136 5.78 -10.67 -5.19
N ARG A 137 5.91 -10.98 -6.49
CA ARG A 137 4.92 -11.75 -7.26
C ARG A 137 4.74 -13.21 -6.79
N PRO A 138 5.78 -14.07 -6.74
CA PRO A 138 5.67 -15.40 -6.14
C PRO A 138 5.40 -15.36 -4.63
N TYR A 139 5.78 -14.28 -3.94
CA TYR A 139 5.42 -14.11 -2.53
C TYR A 139 3.90 -13.98 -2.34
N LEU A 140 3.25 -13.15 -3.15
CA LEU A 140 1.79 -13.05 -3.21
C LEU A 140 1.15 -14.37 -3.64
N ALA A 141 1.75 -15.09 -4.60
CA ALA A 141 1.23 -16.38 -5.07
C ALA A 141 1.28 -17.46 -3.97
N LEU A 142 2.33 -17.51 -3.15
CA LEU A 142 2.42 -18.40 -1.99
C LEU A 142 1.29 -18.11 -0.99
N TYR A 143 1.13 -16.85 -0.61
CA TYR A 143 0.07 -16.41 0.31
C TYR A 143 -1.33 -16.74 -0.22
N GLU A 144 -1.57 -16.43 -1.49
CA GLU A 144 -2.83 -16.70 -2.16
C GLU A 144 -3.12 -18.20 -2.29
N GLN A 145 -2.13 -19.03 -2.60
CA GLN A 145 -2.26 -20.50 -2.67
C GLN A 145 -2.65 -21.10 -1.30
N VAL A 146 -2.05 -20.61 -0.21
CA VAL A 146 -2.36 -21.06 1.14
C VAL A 146 -3.78 -20.69 1.53
N LEU A 147 -4.19 -19.44 1.29
CA LEU A 147 -5.57 -18.99 1.51
C LEU A 147 -6.56 -19.77 0.64
N TYR A 148 -6.25 -20.03 -0.63
CA TYR A 148 -7.12 -20.79 -1.52
C TYR A 148 -7.41 -22.19 -0.95
N ASN A 149 -6.40 -22.90 -0.47
CA ASN A 149 -6.57 -24.22 0.15
C ASN A 149 -7.48 -24.16 1.39
N ILE A 150 -7.33 -23.11 2.21
CA ILE A 150 -8.20 -22.87 3.38
C ILE A 150 -9.63 -22.55 2.91
N VAL A 151 -9.81 -21.70 1.90
CA VAL A 151 -11.10 -21.33 1.32
C VAL A 151 -11.85 -22.56 0.78
N GLN A 152 -11.16 -23.43 0.03
CA GLN A 152 -11.72 -24.69 -0.46
C GLN A 152 -12.20 -25.59 0.69
N PHE A 153 -11.40 -25.69 1.74
CA PHE A 153 -11.77 -26.48 2.91
C PHE A 153 -12.99 -25.88 3.63
N ILE A 154 -13.02 -24.57 3.88
CA ILE A 154 -14.13 -23.87 4.53
C ILE A 154 -15.42 -24.04 3.72
N ALA A 155 -15.37 -23.92 2.39
CA ALA A 155 -16.53 -24.15 1.52
C ALA A 155 -17.13 -25.56 1.72
N SER A 156 -16.28 -26.57 1.95
CA SER A 156 -16.74 -27.95 2.22
C SER A 156 -17.41 -28.14 3.59
N LEU A 157 -17.31 -27.16 4.50
CA LEU A 157 -17.92 -27.20 5.82
C LEU A 157 -19.33 -26.60 5.84
N TYR A 158 -19.74 -25.87 4.80
CA TYR A 158 -21.10 -25.32 4.74
C TYR A 158 -22.15 -26.43 4.69
N PRO A 159 -23.36 -26.18 5.23
CA PRO A 159 -24.48 -27.10 5.14
C PRO A 159 -24.76 -27.55 3.70
N PRO A 160 -25.27 -28.78 3.46
CA PRO A 160 -25.47 -29.33 2.12
C PRO A 160 -26.22 -28.41 1.15
N GLU A 161 -27.22 -27.66 1.65
CA GLU A 161 -28.03 -26.73 0.88
C GLU A 161 -27.27 -25.46 0.41
N LEU A 162 -26.13 -25.15 1.03
CA LEU A 162 -25.26 -24.01 0.68
C LEU A 162 -23.94 -24.45 0.03
N GLN A 163 -23.59 -25.73 0.11
CA GLN A 163 -22.27 -26.22 -0.29
C GLN A 163 -21.94 -25.91 -1.76
N ASP A 164 -22.86 -26.15 -2.70
CA ASP A 164 -22.64 -25.85 -4.12
C ASP A 164 -22.47 -24.36 -4.42
N ARG A 165 -23.09 -23.48 -3.61
CA ARG A 165 -22.96 -22.02 -3.73
C ARG A 165 -21.57 -21.59 -3.29
N PHE A 166 -21.13 -22.00 -2.10
CA PHE A 166 -19.81 -21.63 -1.57
C PHE A 166 -18.66 -22.34 -2.28
N GLN A 167 -18.85 -23.55 -2.78
CA GLN A 167 -17.84 -24.24 -3.58
C GLN A 167 -17.57 -23.50 -4.90
N ARG A 168 -18.60 -22.96 -5.57
CA ARG A 168 -18.42 -22.10 -6.76
C ARG A 168 -17.68 -20.80 -6.43
N ALA A 169 -18.04 -20.14 -5.33
CA ALA A 169 -17.33 -18.95 -4.86
C ALA A 169 -15.87 -19.24 -4.53
N ALA A 170 -15.60 -20.38 -3.88
CA ALA A 170 -14.26 -20.83 -3.51
C ALA A 170 -13.37 -21.09 -4.73
N VAL A 171 -13.90 -21.76 -5.76
CA VAL A 171 -13.14 -22.03 -7.01
C VAL A 171 -12.68 -20.74 -7.69
N ALA A 172 -13.51 -19.69 -7.66
CA ALA A 172 -13.22 -18.39 -8.25
C ALA A 172 -12.45 -17.44 -7.31
N PHE A 173 -12.12 -17.84 -6.09
CA PHE A 173 -11.45 -16.99 -5.10
C PHE A 173 -10.05 -16.56 -5.57
N ARG A 174 -9.76 -15.27 -5.43
CA ARG A 174 -8.43 -14.66 -5.54
C ARG A 174 -8.29 -13.57 -4.48
N ILE A 175 -7.07 -13.29 -4.03
CA ILE A 175 -6.81 -12.25 -3.03
C ILE A 175 -7.14 -10.85 -3.59
N PRO A 176 -7.72 -9.94 -2.79
CA PRO A 176 -8.04 -8.60 -3.27
C PRO A 176 -6.83 -7.66 -3.26
N TYR A 177 -6.86 -6.66 -4.14
CA TYR A 177 -5.98 -5.49 -4.05
C TYR A 177 -6.70 -4.30 -3.41
N TRP A 178 -5.93 -3.38 -2.83
CA TRP A 178 -6.43 -2.07 -2.41
C TRP A 178 -5.88 -0.99 -3.32
N ASP A 179 -6.76 -0.42 -4.16
CA ASP A 179 -6.39 0.73 -5.01
C ASP A 179 -6.33 2.02 -4.19
N TRP A 180 -5.15 2.26 -3.59
CA TRP A 180 -4.86 3.44 -2.78
C TRP A 180 -4.76 4.74 -3.61
N ALA A 181 -4.71 4.66 -4.94
CA ALA A 181 -4.67 5.83 -5.84
C ALA A 181 -6.02 6.15 -6.47
N ALA A 182 -7.00 5.25 -6.39
CA ALA A 182 -8.34 5.49 -6.89
C ALA A 182 -9.07 6.53 -6.03
N THR A 183 -9.80 7.43 -6.68
CA THR A 183 -10.75 8.31 -5.98
C THR A 183 -11.86 7.46 -5.35
N PRO A 184 -12.01 7.46 -4.01
CA PRO A 184 -13.06 6.70 -3.36
C PRO A 184 -14.45 7.29 -3.66
N PRO A 185 -15.53 6.52 -3.46
CA PRO A 185 -16.89 7.07 -3.47
C PRO A 185 -17.05 8.23 -2.49
N ASP A 186 -18.01 9.12 -2.77
CA ASP A 186 -18.32 10.27 -1.94
C ASP A 186 -18.54 9.92 -0.47
N GLY A 187 -17.88 10.67 0.42
CA GLY A 187 -17.99 10.49 1.87
C GLY A 187 -17.26 9.25 2.42
N VAL A 188 -16.48 8.55 1.60
CA VAL A 188 -15.68 7.39 2.01
C VAL A 188 -14.19 7.69 1.85
N SER A 189 -13.37 7.21 2.80
CA SER A 189 -11.91 7.38 2.74
C SER A 189 -11.26 6.50 1.65
N ALA A 190 -10.08 6.92 1.21
CA ALA A 190 -9.16 6.13 0.40
C ALA A 190 -8.78 4.80 1.09
N LEU A 191 -8.72 4.75 2.44
CA LEU A 191 -8.60 3.50 3.19
C LEU A 191 -10.01 2.86 3.38
N PRO A 192 -10.25 1.60 2.96
CA PRO A 192 -11.54 0.95 3.13
C PRO A 192 -11.93 0.77 4.61
N LEU A 193 -13.21 1.02 4.93
CA LEU A 193 -13.75 0.85 6.28
C LEU A 193 -13.64 -0.59 6.79
N SER A 194 -13.63 -1.59 5.90
CA SER A 194 -13.41 -2.99 6.24
C SER A 194 -12.04 -3.28 6.87
N VAL A 195 -11.05 -2.40 6.64
CA VAL A 195 -9.69 -2.55 7.16
C VAL A 195 -9.50 -1.79 8.48
N GLY A 196 -9.94 -0.53 8.55
CA GLY A 196 -9.66 0.35 9.70
C GLY A 196 -10.86 0.68 10.59
N GLY A 197 -12.08 0.37 10.17
CA GLY A 197 -13.30 0.92 10.77
C GLY A 197 -13.71 0.26 12.09
N SER A 198 -13.49 -1.04 12.24
CA SER A 198 -13.87 -1.79 13.45
C SER A 198 -12.89 -2.94 13.72
N PRO A 199 -12.51 -3.19 14.99
CA PRO A 199 -11.73 -4.35 15.39
C PRO A 199 -12.52 -5.66 15.34
N MET A 200 -13.83 -5.60 15.09
CA MET A 200 -14.73 -6.74 15.00
C MET A 200 -15.50 -6.73 13.69
N VAL A 201 -15.83 -7.91 13.19
CA VAL A 201 -16.68 -8.09 12.01
C VAL A 201 -17.72 -9.18 12.27
N ASN A 202 -18.97 -8.93 11.85
CA ASN A 202 -19.99 -9.97 11.80
C ASN A 202 -19.89 -10.68 10.46
N ILE A 203 -19.69 -12.00 10.46
CA ILE A 203 -19.48 -12.77 9.23
C ILE A 203 -20.36 -14.02 9.22
N SER A 204 -20.89 -14.35 8.05
CA SER A 204 -21.69 -15.56 7.82
C SER A 204 -20.76 -16.70 7.44
N GLY A 205 -20.65 -17.71 8.30
CA GLY A 205 -19.80 -18.88 8.05
C GLY A 205 -20.57 -20.21 8.10
N PRO A 206 -19.84 -21.34 7.96
CA PRO A 206 -20.44 -22.67 7.93
C PRO A 206 -21.18 -23.05 9.22
N ASN A 207 -20.83 -22.44 10.34
CA ASN A 207 -21.47 -22.62 11.65
C ASN A 207 -22.30 -21.38 12.04
N GLY A 208 -22.97 -20.78 11.07
CA GLY A 208 -23.83 -19.61 11.25
C GLY A 208 -23.07 -18.28 11.33
N ILE A 209 -23.82 -17.23 11.63
CA ILE A 209 -23.30 -15.86 11.75
C ILE A 209 -22.61 -15.70 13.11
N GLN A 210 -21.38 -15.20 13.11
CA GLN A 210 -20.61 -14.95 14.32
C GLN A 210 -19.95 -13.56 14.28
N SER A 211 -19.75 -12.97 15.46
CA SER A 211 -18.93 -11.77 15.63
C SER A 211 -17.52 -12.21 16.01
N ILE A 212 -16.54 -11.90 15.17
CA ILE A 212 -15.15 -12.35 15.33
C ILE A 212 -14.20 -11.15 15.32
N SER A 213 -12.94 -11.36 15.74
CA SER A 213 -11.89 -10.36 15.49
C SER A 213 -11.82 -10.07 13.99
N ASN A 214 -11.76 -8.80 13.60
CA ASN A 214 -11.59 -8.44 12.19
C ASN A 214 -10.15 -8.74 11.75
N PRO A 215 -9.91 -9.75 10.89
CA PRO A 215 -8.56 -10.15 10.52
C PRO A 215 -7.85 -9.14 9.62
N LEU A 216 -8.54 -8.10 9.13
CA LEU A 216 -7.93 -6.99 8.39
C LEU A 216 -7.49 -5.83 9.31
N PHE A 217 -7.94 -5.81 10.57
CA PHE A 217 -7.70 -4.70 11.50
C PHE A 217 -6.31 -4.73 12.12
N SER A 218 -5.91 -5.88 12.66
CA SER A 218 -4.59 -6.16 13.22
C SER A 218 -4.34 -7.68 13.21
N TYR A 219 -3.08 -8.06 13.38
CA TYR A 219 -2.67 -9.45 13.63
C TYR A 219 -2.20 -9.56 15.07
N THR A 220 -2.67 -10.57 15.81
CA THR A 220 -2.28 -10.85 17.19
C THR A 220 -1.26 -12.00 17.24
N PHE A 221 -0.08 -11.73 17.78
CA PHE A 221 0.98 -12.71 17.96
C PHE A 221 0.63 -13.70 19.08
N ASN A 222 0.70 -14.99 18.79
CA ASN A 222 0.37 -16.06 19.73
C ASN A 222 1.22 -17.34 19.51
N PRO A 223 2.25 -17.62 20.34
CA PRO A 223 2.69 -16.79 21.46
C PRO A 223 3.40 -15.53 20.97
N PHE A 224 3.29 -14.45 21.76
CA PHE A 224 4.09 -13.26 21.54
C PHE A 224 5.52 -13.46 22.03
N ASN A 225 6.51 -13.16 21.18
CA ASN A 225 7.94 -13.15 21.52
C ASN A 225 8.52 -11.75 21.29
N GLY A 226 8.74 -11.00 22.38
CA GLY A 226 9.32 -9.66 22.31
C GLY A 226 10.74 -9.60 21.74
N SER A 227 11.47 -10.73 21.71
CA SER A 227 12.82 -10.80 21.14
C SER A 227 12.83 -10.66 19.61
N THR A 228 11.71 -11.01 18.94
CA THR A 228 11.52 -10.77 17.49
C THR A 228 11.44 -9.27 17.17
N PHE A 229 11.02 -8.47 18.16
CA PHE A 229 10.75 -7.04 18.00
C PHE A 229 11.51 -6.24 19.07
N PRO A 230 12.85 -6.22 19.05
CA PRO A 230 13.67 -5.85 20.22
C PRO A 230 13.46 -4.42 20.74
N ASP A 231 12.99 -3.51 19.88
CA ASP A 231 12.80 -2.10 20.20
C ASP A 231 11.48 -1.87 20.96
N PHE A 232 11.53 -1.09 22.04
CA PHE A 232 10.32 -0.54 22.64
C PHE A 232 9.64 0.47 21.69
N PRO A 233 8.30 0.50 21.59
CA PRO A 233 7.30 -0.34 22.29
C PRO A 233 6.92 -1.65 21.57
N TYR A 234 7.55 -2.00 20.45
CA TYR A 234 7.22 -3.20 19.70
C TYR A 234 7.45 -4.48 20.52
N ASN A 235 8.47 -4.50 21.38
CA ASN A 235 8.81 -5.63 22.27
C ASN A 235 7.75 -5.95 23.33
N VAL A 236 6.68 -5.16 23.46
CA VAL A 236 5.57 -5.40 24.40
C VAL A 236 4.20 -5.50 23.72
N TRP A 237 4.10 -5.16 22.44
CA TRP A 237 2.83 -5.18 21.71
C TRP A 237 2.52 -6.57 21.16
N ARG A 238 1.43 -7.15 21.66
CA ARG A 238 0.95 -8.46 21.23
C ARG A 238 0.17 -8.43 19.91
N GLU A 239 0.01 -7.26 19.31
CA GLU A 239 -0.67 -7.11 18.03
C GLU A 239 0.02 -6.05 17.17
N THR A 240 -0.16 -6.16 15.85
CA THR A 240 0.24 -5.10 14.92
C THR A 240 -0.59 -3.84 15.13
N LYS A 241 0.06 -2.68 14.92
CA LYS A 241 -0.52 -1.36 15.16
C LYS A 241 -0.23 -0.39 14.02
N ARG A 242 -1.20 0.50 13.76
CA ARG A 242 -1.12 1.59 12.78
C ARG A 242 -1.35 2.93 13.47
N ALA A 243 -0.42 3.86 13.28
CA ALA A 243 -0.32 5.17 13.95
C ALA A 243 -0.68 5.15 15.45
N PRO A 244 -0.09 4.22 16.26
CA PRO A 244 -0.54 3.97 17.62
C PRO A 244 -0.50 5.19 18.54
N ARG A 245 -1.52 5.33 19.39
CA ARG A 245 -1.62 6.39 20.41
C ARG A 245 -1.97 5.81 21.80
N PRO A 246 -1.43 6.38 22.90
CA PRO A 246 -0.35 7.37 22.94
C PRO A 246 0.93 6.84 22.30
N VAL A 247 1.70 7.72 21.65
CA VAL A 247 2.97 7.31 21.02
C VAL A 247 3.94 6.77 22.07
N ASN A 248 4.80 5.82 21.69
CA ASN A 248 5.82 5.26 22.56
C ASN A 248 5.27 4.71 23.90
N SER A 249 4.18 3.95 23.85
CA SER A 249 3.49 3.43 25.06
C SER A 249 3.13 1.95 24.91
N ALA A 250 3.31 1.18 25.99
CA ALA A 250 2.89 -0.22 26.05
C ALA A 250 1.37 -0.39 25.85
N ASN A 251 0.58 0.60 26.25
CA ASN A 251 -0.89 0.56 26.21
C ASN A 251 -1.47 1.22 24.94
N ALA A 252 -0.65 1.50 23.93
CA ALA A 252 -1.12 2.19 22.74
C ALA A 252 -2.12 1.34 21.94
N THR A 253 -3.08 1.99 21.29
CA THR A 253 -4.02 1.38 20.34
C THR A 253 -3.84 1.98 18.96
N SER A 254 -4.18 1.22 17.91
CA SER A 254 -4.14 1.73 16.54
C SER A 254 -5.06 2.95 16.37
N ASN A 255 -4.59 3.96 15.67
CA ASN A 255 -5.39 5.13 15.29
C ASN A 255 -5.74 5.07 13.80
N ASN A 256 -6.60 4.11 13.43
CA ASN A 256 -6.96 3.86 12.03
C ASN A 256 -7.73 5.03 11.38
N SER A 257 -8.46 5.85 12.14
CA SER A 257 -9.13 7.04 11.61
C SER A 257 -8.14 8.13 11.21
N PHE A 258 -7.04 8.30 11.97
CA PHE A 258 -5.93 9.17 11.57
C PHE A 258 -5.27 8.66 10.28
N VAL A 259 -5.03 7.34 10.18
CA VAL A 259 -4.44 6.74 8.96
C VAL A 259 -5.34 6.94 7.75
N ALA A 260 -6.65 6.71 7.89
CA ALA A 260 -7.64 6.98 6.84
C ALA A 260 -7.60 8.44 6.39
N HIS A 261 -7.61 9.39 7.33
CA HIS A 261 -7.52 10.80 7.01
C HIS A 261 -6.18 11.19 6.35
N ALA A 262 -5.07 10.59 6.79
CA ALA A 262 -3.77 10.81 6.19
C ALA A 262 -3.75 10.35 4.73
N PHE A 263 -4.33 9.18 4.40
CA PHE A 263 -4.48 8.76 3.01
C PHE A 263 -5.37 9.70 2.18
N ASP A 264 -6.45 10.24 2.76
CA ASP A 264 -7.29 11.22 2.06
C ASP A 264 -6.51 12.50 1.70
N VAL A 265 -5.70 13.00 2.65
CA VAL A 265 -4.83 14.18 2.43
C VAL A 265 -3.73 13.89 1.39
N HIS A 266 -3.18 12.67 1.38
CA HIS A 266 -2.12 12.29 0.43
C HIS A 266 -2.63 11.90 -0.95
N LEU A 267 -3.92 11.60 -1.11
CA LEU A 267 -4.51 11.08 -2.36
C LEU A 267 -4.14 11.91 -3.61
N PRO A 268 -4.19 13.26 -3.60
CA PRO A 268 -3.80 14.06 -4.77
C PRO A 268 -2.37 13.78 -5.22
N SER A 269 -1.42 13.79 -4.28
CA SER A 269 0.00 13.54 -4.56
C SER A 269 0.24 12.11 -5.02
N ILE A 270 -0.36 11.14 -4.32
CA ILE A 270 -0.27 9.71 -4.64
C ILE A 270 -0.78 9.41 -6.05
N GLN A 271 -1.95 9.93 -6.41
CA GLN A 271 -2.56 9.71 -7.71
C GLN A 271 -1.73 10.37 -8.83
N GLN A 272 -1.26 11.61 -8.61
CA GLN A 272 -0.42 12.31 -9.57
C GLN A 272 0.92 11.61 -9.78
N ARG A 273 1.56 11.11 -8.72
CA ARG A 273 2.79 10.30 -8.82
C ARG A 273 2.58 9.05 -9.65
N LEU A 274 1.49 8.30 -9.39
CA LEU A 274 1.19 7.09 -10.15
C LEU A 274 0.94 7.39 -11.64
N TYR A 275 0.19 8.45 -11.94
CA TYR A 275 -0.03 8.91 -13.31
C TYR A 275 1.29 9.26 -14.02
N ASN A 276 2.15 10.02 -13.34
CA ASN A 276 3.45 10.43 -13.86
C ASN A 276 4.37 9.23 -14.11
N ILE A 277 4.35 8.22 -13.24
CA ILE A 277 5.07 6.95 -13.43
C ILE A 277 4.60 6.25 -14.70
N PHE A 278 3.28 6.10 -14.91
CA PHE A 278 2.76 5.49 -16.14
C PHE A 278 3.08 6.30 -17.40
N ALA A 279 3.12 7.63 -17.32
CA ALA A 279 3.33 8.49 -18.48
C ALA A 279 4.82 8.65 -18.87
N ASN A 280 5.74 8.63 -17.88
CA ASN A 280 7.10 9.13 -18.06
C ASN A 280 8.22 8.16 -17.63
N TYR A 281 7.90 6.93 -17.20
CA TYR A 281 8.91 5.96 -16.73
C TYR A 281 8.88 4.66 -17.54
N PRO A 282 9.29 4.70 -18.83
CA PRO A 282 9.26 3.53 -19.73
C PRO A 282 10.37 2.51 -19.47
N ASN A 283 11.42 2.88 -18.74
CA ASN A 283 12.56 2.02 -18.45
C ASN A 283 12.33 1.28 -17.12
N TYR A 284 12.43 -0.04 -17.17
CA TYR A 284 12.22 -0.92 -16.01
C TYR A 284 13.18 -0.62 -14.85
N THR A 285 14.43 -0.27 -15.14
CA THR A 285 15.44 0.04 -14.11
C THR A 285 15.00 1.19 -13.22
N THR A 286 14.48 2.26 -13.82
CA THR A 286 14.00 3.45 -13.10
C THR A 286 12.57 3.28 -12.59
N PHE A 287 11.75 2.46 -13.27
CA PHE A 287 10.39 2.16 -12.82
C PHE A 287 10.38 1.25 -11.58
N SER A 288 11.19 0.20 -11.56
CA SER A 288 11.05 -0.94 -10.64
C SER A 288 11.45 -0.63 -9.20
N ASN A 289 12.45 0.21 -9.00
CA ASN A 289 13.08 0.40 -7.70
C ASN A 289 13.55 1.85 -7.51
N GLU A 290 13.72 2.27 -6.25
CA GLU A 290 14.06 3.65 -5.90
C GLU A 290 15.57 3.95 -5.88
N ALA A 291 16.42 3.04 -6.37
CA ALA A 291 17.86 3.25 -6.36
C ALA A 291 18.24 4.48 -7.19
N TRP A 292 19.13 5.31 -6.64
CA TRP A 292 19.66 6.43 -7.40
C TRP A 292 20.54 5.95 -8.56
N VAL A 293 20.12 6.26 -9.78
CA VAL A 293 20.90 6.02 -11.00
C VAL A 293 21.57 7.34 -11.43
N PRO A 294 22.90 7.51 -11.21
CA PRO A 294 23.57 8.80 -11.42
C PRO A 294 23.77 9.20 -12.89
N TYR A 295 23.63 8.27 -13.83
CA TYR A 295 23.91 8.50 -15.25
C TYR A 295 22.75 7.98 -16.11
N ASN A 296 22.45 8.68 -17.21
CA ASN A 296 21.44 8.28 -18.20
C ASN A 296 20.01 8.04 -17.65
N ASN A 297 19.67 8.67 -16.53
CA ASN A 297 18.34 8.55 -15.94
C ASN A 297 17.30 9.50 -16.57
N ASN A 298 17.66 10.33 -17.56
CA ASN A 298 16.77 11.32 -18.18
C ASN A 298 15.99 12.20 -17.17
N GLY A 299 16.54 12.44 -15.98
CA GLY A 299 15.87 13.20 -14.92
C GLY A 299 14.75 12.44 -14.20
N THR A 300 14.65 11.11 -14.38
CA THR A 300 13.75 10.24 -13.60
C THR A 300 14.25 10.10 -12.16
N TYR A 301 13.35 10.35 -11.21
CA TYR A 301 13.64 10.28 -9.77
C TYR A 301 12.64 9.40 -9.02
N ASP A 302 11.45 9.15 -9.58
CA ASP A 302 10.44 8.29 -8.94
C ASP A 302 10.53 6.84 -9.39
N SER A 303 9.78 5.98 -8.71
CA SER A 303 9.64 4.57 -9.05
C SER A 303 8.40 4.00 -8.37
N ILE A 304 7.98 2.79 -8.76
CA ILE A 304 6.89 2.12 -8.05
C ILE A 304 7.28 1.79 -6.60
N GLU A 305 8.57 1.50 -6.33
CA GLU A 305 9.06 1.27 -4.97
C GLU A 305 9.04 2.55 -4.12
N SER A 306 9.47 3.69 -4.66
CA SER A 306 9.42 4.98 -3.95
C SER A 306 7.97 5.43 -3.65
N LEU A 307 7.01 5.05 -4.49
CA LEU A 307 5.59 5.31 -4.22
C LEU A 307 5.01 4.29 -3.22
N HIS A 308 5.42 3.01 -3.31
CA HIS A 308 5.13 1.97 -2.33
C HIS A 308 5.58 2.37 -0.91
N ASP A 309 6.78 2.94 -0.77
CA ASP A 309 7.34 3.38 0.50
C ASP A 309 6.49 4.46 1.19
N VAL A 310 5.82 5.31 0.41
CA VAL A 310 4.85 6.29 0.94
C VAL A 310 3.63 5.60 1.53
N ILE A 311 3.11 4.55 0.89
CA ILE A 311 1.96 3.82 1.42
C ILE A 311 2.32 3.13 2.75
N HIS A 312 3.52 2.55 2.84
CA HIS A 312 4.04 1.99 4.09
C HIS A 312 4.16 3.03 5.20
N THR A 313 4.83 4.15 4.93
CA THR A 313 5.09 5.19 5.94
C THR A 313 3.83 5.93 6.37
N VAL A 314 2.91 6.25 5.46
CA VAL A 314 1.61 6.86 5.78
C VAL A 314 0.71 5.87 6.51
N GLY A 315 0.63 4.62 6.03
CA GLY A 315 -0.24 3.60 6.59
C GLY A 315 0.19 3.13 7.98
N GLY A 316 1.50 3.05 8.23
CA GLY A 316 2.04 2.75 9.54
C GLY A 316 2.04 3.97 10.46
N GLY A 317 2.29 5.17 9.93
CA GLY A 317 2.48 6.36 10.74
C GLY A 317 3.58 6.21 11.79
N VAL A 318 3.59 7.10 12.77
CA VAL A 318 4.56 7.06 13.88
C VAL A 318 4.34 5.81 14.74
N TYR A 319 5.39 5.00 14.91
CA TYR A 319 5.50 3.71 15.58
C TYR A 319 4.68 2.55 14.98
N GLY A 320 4.00 2.71 13.84
CA GLY A 320 3.26 1.58 13.28
C GLY A 320 4.16 0.49 12.73
N HIS A 321 3.70 -0.76 12.82
CA HIS A 321 4.45 -1.91 12.29
C HIS A 321 4.56 -1.83 10.77
N PHE A 322 3.51 -1.34 10.11
CA PHE A 322 3.45 -1.21 8.66
C PHE A 322 4.51 -0.22 8.09
N ALA A 323 5.08 0.67 8.90
CA ALA A 323 6.14 1.61 8.50
C ALA A 323 7.57 1.11 8.78
N ILE A 324 7.73 -0.14 9.27
CA ILE A 324 9.05 -0.77 9.51
C ILE A 324 9.22 -1.98 8.59
N ILE A 325 10.24 -2.00 7.72
CA ILE A 325 10.44 -3.10 6.74
C ILE A 325 10.38 -4.47 7.40
N ALA A 326 11.12 -4.64 8.51
CA ALA A 326 11.21 -5.93 9.17
C ALA A 326 9.87 -6.42 9.74
N TYR A 327 8.91 -5.52 10.00
CA TYR A 327 7.65 -5.86 10.69
C TYR A 327 6.41 -5.69 9.80
N SER A 328 6.54 -5.02 8.65
CA SER A 328 5.40 -4.60 7.84
C SER A 328 4.58 -5.78 7.32
N GLY A 329 5.22 -6.91 7.02
CA GLY A 329 4.57 -8.14 6.55
C GLY A 329 3.52 -8.67 7.52
N PHE A 330 3.67 -8.46 8.83
CA PHE A 330 2.71 -8.95 9.82
C PHE A 330 1.38 -8.18 9.80
N ASP A 331 1.36 -6.94 9.31
CA ASP A 331 0.13 -6.13 9.24
C ASP A 331 -0.72 -6.58 8.03
N PRO A 332 -2.02 -6.90 8.21
CA PRO A 332 -2.87 -7.35 7.11
C PRO A 332 -2.97 -6.39 5.91
N LEU A 333 -2.73 -5.09 6.12
CA LEU A 333 -2.73 -4.09 5.05
C LEU A 333 -1.61 -4.33 4.03
N PHE A 334 -0.52 -5.00 4.43
CA PHE A 334 0.60 -5.40 3.57
C PHE A 334 0.14 -6.14 2.33
N TRP A 335 -0.69 -7.17 2.50
CA TRP A 335 -1.11 -8.03 1.40
C TRP A 335 -2.00 -7.29 0.41
N LEU A 336 -2.89 -6.44 0.89
CA LEU A 336 -3.74 -5.59 0.04
C LEU A 336 -2.90 -4.58 -0.77
N HIS A 337 -1.92 -3.97 -0.10
CA HIS A 337 -1.00 -3.01 -0.70
C HIS A 337 -0.13 -3.66 -1.79
N HIS A 338 0.56 -4.75 -1.47
CA HIS A 338 1.44 -5.46 -2.40
C HIS A 338 0.68 -6.08 -3.58
N THR A 339 -0.57 -6.51 -3.37
CA THR A 339 -1.43 -6.96 -4.49
C THR A 339 -1.75 -5.82 -5.47
N ASN A 340 -1.86 -4.58 -4.99
CA ASN A 340 -2.00 -3.41 -5.87
C ASN A 340 -0.68 -3.01 -6.53
N VAL A 341 0.47 -3.19 -5.88
CA VAL A 341 1.79 -2.99 -6.50
C VAL A 341 1.99 -3.96 -7.67
N ASP A 342 1.66 -5.24 -7.49
CA ASP A 342 1.70 -6.23 -8.57
C ASP A 342 0.71 -5.89 -9.71
N ARG A 343 -0.49 -5.38 -9.37
CA ARG A 343 -1.46 -4.87 -10.36
C ARG A 343 -0.87 -3.72 -11.18
N ILE A 344 -0.27 -2.73 -10.54
CA ILE A 344 0.37 -1.59 -11.21
C ILE A 344 1.52 -2.08 -12.11
N PHE A 345 2.30 -3.05 -11.64
CA PHE A 345 3.35 -3.67 -12.45
C PHE A 345 2.76 -4.38 -13.69
N ALA A 346 1.70 -5.17 -13.55
CA ALA A 346 1.03 -5.80 -14.69
C ALA A 346 0.51 -4.76 -15.71
N MET A 347 -0.08 -3.66 -15.25
CA MET A 347 -0.49 -2.55 -16.13
C MET A 347 0.71 -1.93 -16.85
N TRP A 348 1.81 -1.68 -16.14
CA TRP A 348 3.03 -1.12 -16.72
C TRP A 348 3.64 -2.05 -17.79
N GLN A 349 3.62 -3.37 -17.58
CA GLN A 349 4.10 -4.35 -18.55
C GLN A 349 3.31 -4.31 -19.86
N VAL A 350 2.02 -3.99 -19.83
CA VAL A 350 1.21 -3.79 -21.06
C VAL A 350 1.66 -2.53 -21.81
N LEU A 351 2.01 -1.46 -21.08
CA LEU A 351 2.45 -0.20 -21.70
C LEU A 351 3.85 -0.28 -22.32
N TYR A 352 4.75 -1.02 -21.66
CA TYR A 352 6.20 -1.02 -21.91
C TYR A 352 6.78 -2.44 -22.01
N ASN A 353 6.17 -3.29 -22.82
CA ASN A 353 6.50 -4.71 -22.94
C ASN A 353 7.95 -5.04 -23.36
N ASN A 354 8.69 -4.09 -23.94
CA ASN A 354 10.08 -4.28 -24.38
C ASN A 354 11.13 -3.96 -23.30
N SER A 355 10.73 -3.38 -22.16
CA SER A 355 11.64 -3.09 -21.05
C SER A 355 11.39 -4.06 -19.91
N TYR A 356 12.47 -4.62 -19.35
CA TYR A 356 12.38 -5.59 -18.26
C TYR A 356 13.66 -5.61 -17.42
N VAL A 357 13.76 -6.57 -16.49
CA VAL A 357 14.92 -6.79 -15.63
C VAL A 357 16.21 -6.87 -16.45
N VAL A 358 17.22 -6.11 -16.05
CA VAL A 358 18.57 -6.12 -16.63
C VAL A 358 19.61 -6.42 -15.54
N PRO A 359 20.80 -6.94 -15.88
CA PRO A 359 21.85 -7.18 -14.90
C PRO A 359 22.21 -5.93 -14.09
N GLN A 360 22.09 -6.00 -12.77
CA GLN A 360 22.45 -4.93 -11.85
C GLN A 360 23.03 -5.51 -10.57
N SER A 361 24.06 -4.90 -10.00
CA SER A 361 24.58 -5.35 -8.71
C SER A 361 23.59 -5.05 -7.58
N ALA A 362 23.30 -6.06 -6.77
CA ALA A 362 22.58 -5.95 -5.51
C ALA A 362 23.22 -4.86 -4.65
N VAL A 363 22.39 -3.93 -4.19
CA VAL A 363 22.85 -2.77 -3.41
C VAL A 363 22.83 -3.07 -1.91
N TYR A 364 21.87 -3.89 -1.48
CA TYR A 364 21.67 -4.33 -0.10
C TYR A 364 21.70 -5.85 0.00
N SER A 365 21.87 -6.35 1.21
CA SER A 365 21.69 -7.75 1.50
C SER A 365 20.20 -8.11 1.58
N SER A 366 19.86 -9.28 1.06
CA SER A 366 18.68 -10.05 1.48
C SER A 366 19.16 -11.27 2.27
N HIS A 367 18.26 -12.16 2.69
CA HIS A 367 18.63 -13.43 3.31
C HIS A 367 19.63 -14.22 2.45
N THR A 368 19.48 -14.18 1.13
CA THR A 368 20.21 -15.04 0.17
C THR A 368 21.10 -14.29 -0.81
N THR A 369 21.06 -12.95 -0.80
CA THR A 369 21.87 -12.10 -1.70
C THR A 369 22.77 -11.18 -0.88
N SER A 370 24.06 -11.10 -1.22
CA SER A 370 25.01 -10.14 -0.65
C SER A 370 25.23 -8.93 -1.57
N PRO A 371 25.51 -7.74 -1.03
CA PRO A 371 25.85 -6.57 -1.84
C PRO A 371 26.98 -6.85 -2.84
N GLY A 372 26.80 -6.38 -4.07
CA GLY A 372 27.76 -6.58 -5.17
C GLY A 372 27.51 -7.80 -6.04
N GLN A 373 26.72 -8.78 -5.59
CA GLN A 373 26.27 -9.88 -6.46
C GLN A 373 25.40 -9.33 -7.59
N VAL A 374 25.57 -9.85 -8.80
CA VAL A 374 24.76 -9.43 -9.96
C VAL A 374 23.41 -10.12 -9.89
N GLU A 375 22.36 -9.30 -9.88
CA GLU A 375 20.96 -9.71 -10.03
C GLU A 375 20.54 -9.48 -11.47
N ASP A 376 19.87 -10.46 -12.06
CA ASP A 376 19.36 -10.42 -13.42
C ASP A 376 18.07 -11.24 -13.56
N VAL A 377 17.59 -11.38 -14.80
CA VAL A 377 16.33 -12.05 -15.10
C VAL A 377 16.30 -13.54 -14.69
N GLN A 378 17.46 -14.17 -14.53
CA GLN A 378 17.61 -15.57 -14.13
C GLN A 378 17.98 -15.74 -12.66
N THR A 379 18.14 -14.65 -11.93
CA THR A 379 18.40 -14.72 -10.48
C THR A 379 17.22 -15.39 -9.78
N ALA A 380 17.54 -16.32 -8.89
CA ALA A 380 16.55 -17.05 -8.12
C ALA A 380 15.77 -16.11 -7.20
N LEU A 381 14.45 -16.12 -7.33
CA LEU A 381 13.52 -15.44 -6.44
C LEU A 381 13.27 -16.31 -5.20
N THR A 382 14.30 -16.44 -4.37
CA THR A 382 14.25 -17.25 -3.15
C THR A 382 13.29 -16.64 -2.11
N PRO A 383 12.61 -17.46 -1.29
CA PRO A 383 12.74 -18.91 -1.17
C PRO A 383 11.70 -19.69 -2.01
N PHE A 384 11.18 -19.08 -3.10
CA PHE A 384 10.01 -19.61 -3.80
C PHE A 384 10.38 -20.66 -4.83
N PHE A 385 10.11 -21.92 -4.52
CA PHE A 385 10.30 -23.04 -5.43
C PHE A 385 9.19 -23.11 -6.49
N VAL A 386 9.56 -23.31 -7.75
CA VAL A 386 8.62 -23.68 -8.84
C VAL A 386 8.44 -25.19 -8.92
N ASN A 387 9.44 -25.95 -8.48
CA ASN A 387 9.41 -27.41 -8.35
C ASN A 387 10.40 -27.83 -7.25
N GLU A 388 10.59 -29.14 -7.04
CA GLU A 388 11.44 -29.68 -5.97
C GLU A 388 12.93 -29.24 -6.01
N THR A 389 13.41 -28.68 -7.13
CA THR A 389 14.84 -28.40 -7.35
C THR A 389 15.15 -26.98 -7.83
N HIS A 390 14.17 -26.24 -8.35
CA HIS A 390 14.37 -24.93 -8.96
C HIS A 390 13.51 -23.85 -8.29
N PHE A 391 14.09 -22.66 -8.18
CA PHE A 391 13.39 -21.45 -7.77
C PHE A 391 12.71 -20.77 -8.95
N TRP A 392 11.67 -19.98 -8.68
CA TRP A 392 11.17 -18.99 -9.62
C TRP A 392 12.27 -17.99 -9.99
N THR A 393 12.23 -17.47 -11.22
CA THR A 393 13.07 -16.36 -11.68
C THR A 393 12.19 -15.24 -12.22
N SER A 394 12.76 -14.04 -12.38
CA SER A 394 12.03 -12.92 -13.01
C SER A 394 11.54 -13.27 -14.42
N GLU A 395 12.30 -14.06 -15.20
CA GLU A 395 11.89 -14.51 -16.53
C GLU A 395 10.60 -15.31 -16.47
N MET A 396 10.55 -16.28 -15.55
CA MET A 396 9.42 -17.20 -15.40
C MET A 396 8.15 -16.50 -14.92
N VAL A 397 8.29 -15.47 -14.08
CA VAL A 397 7.15 -14.72 -13.52
C VAL A 397 6.83 -13.45 -14.32
N ARG A 398 7.46 -13.24 -15.48
CA ARG A 398 7.17 -12.09 -16.34
C ARG A 398 5.70 -12.06 -16.75
N ASP A 399 5.16 -13.20 -17.14
CA ASP A 399 3.72 -13.38 -17.26
C ASP A 399 3.15 -13.75 -15.89
N HIS A 400 2.35 -12.87 -15.29
CA HIS A 400 1.74 -13.12 -13.99
C HIS A 400 0.66 -14.22 -14.02
N THR A 401 0.13 -14.54 -15.21
CA THR A 401 -0.93 -15.55 -15.35
C THR A 401 -0.45 -16.97 -15.09
N VAL A 402 0.87 -17.21 -15.02
CA VAL A 402 1.47 -18.49 -14.60
C VAL A 402 0.99 -18.94 -13.22
N PHE A 403 0.59 -18.00 -12.36
CA PHE A 403 0.03 -18.28 -11.03
C PHE A 403 -1.51 -18.38 -11.03
N GLY A 404 -2.15 -18.36 -12.21
CA GLY A 404 -3.59 -18.52 -12.39
C GLY A 404 -4.42 -17.31 -11.98
N TYR A 405 -3.84 -16.12 -11.88
CA TYR A 405 -4.56 -14.88 -11.65
C TYR A 405 -4.30 -13.85 -12.75
N THR A 406 -5.18 -12.87 -12.84
CA THR A 406 -4.98 -11.65 -13.65
C THR A 406 -5.77 -10.49 -13.05
N TYR A 407 -5.78 -9.34 -13.74
CA TYR A 407 -6.50 -8.13 -13.32
C TYR A 407 -7.45 -7.68 -14.44
N ALA A 408 -8.62 -7.17 -14.06
CA ALA A 408 -9.59 -6.60 -15.01
C ALA A 408 -9.01 -5.39 -15.79
N ASP A 409 -7.95 -4.78 -15.28
CA ASP A 409 -7.25 -3.67 -15.92
C ASP A 409 -6.36 -4.08 -17.08
N VAL A 410 -6.00 -5.37 -17.22
CA VAL A 410 -5.07 -5.85 -18.26
C VAL A 410 -5.60 -7.04 -19.06
N ALA A 411 -6.47 -7.86 -18.48
CA ALA A 411 -6.96 -9.06 -19.14
C ALA A 411 -7.78 -8.72 -20.40
N ASN A 412 -7.39 -9.32 -21.53
CA ASN A 412 -8.03 -9.12 -22.83
C ASN A 412 -8.11 -7.65 -23.28
N LYS A 413 -7.21 -6.79 -22.77
CA LYS A 413 -7.15 -5.38 -23.13
C LYS A 413 -5.93 -5.06 -23.99
N SER A 414 -6.14 -4.24 -24.99
CA SER A 414 -5.09 -3.57 -25.76
C SER A 414 -4.36 -2.53 -24.91
N ARG A 415 -3.18 -2.10 -25.38
CA ARG A 415 -2.42 -1.02 -24.75
C ARG A 415 -3.25 0.25 -24.60
N GLN A 416 -4.03 0.61 -25.62
CA GLN A 416 -4.92 1.78 -25.62
C GLN A 416 -5.99 1.69 -24.54
N GLU A 417 -6.65 0.54 -24.37
CA GLU A 417 -7.66 0.34 -23.33
C GLU A 417 -7.09 0.42 -21.91
N VAL A 418 -5.84 -0.03 -21.71
CA VAL A 418 -5.13 0.15 -20.43
C VAL A 418 -4.84 1.63 -20.18
N ILE A 419 -4.41 2.38 -21.20
CA ILE A 419 -4.20 3.84 -21.10
C ILE A 419 -5.51 4.55 -20.77
N THR A 420 -6.61 4.20 -21.42
CA THR A 420 -7.94 4.72 -21.08
C THR A 420 -8.28 4.47 -19.62
N THR A 421 -8.02 3.25 -19.13
CA THR A 421 -8.23 2.92 -17.72
C THR A 421 -7.38 3.81 -16.79
N ILE A 422 -6.12 4.05 -17.13
CA ILE A 422 -5.19 4.92 -16.37
C ILE A 422 -5.66 6.37 -16.35
N ASN A 423 -5.97 6.95 -17.51
CA ASN A 423 -6.44 8.33 -17.63
C ASN A 423 -7.75 8.55 -16.87
N GLN A 424 -8.69 7.60 -16.93
CA GLN A 424 -9.96 7.69 -16.23
C GLN A 424 -9.80 7.57 -14.71
N ARG A 425 -8.90 6.70 -14.22
CA ARG A 425 -8.77 6.43 -12.78
C ARG A 425 -7.82 7.37 -12.07
N TYR A 426 -6.71 7.74 -12.72
CA TYR A 426 -5.59 8.44 -12.09
C TYR A 426 -5.31 9.83 -12.68
N GLY A 427 -6.12 10.29 -13.64
CA GLY A 427 -5.94 11.61 -14.25
C GLY A 427 -6.50 12.79 -13.43
N ASN A 428 -7.31 12.55 -12.39
CA ASN A 428 -8.14 13.59 -11.75
C ASN A 428 -7.32 14.69 -11.05
N PHE A 429 -6.10 14.39 -10.60
CA PHE A 429 -5.20 15.38 -9.99
C PHE A 429 -4.08 15.84 -10.93
N SER A 430 -4.11 15.42 -12.21
CA SER A 430 -3.26 15.99 -13.26
C SER A 430 -4.00 17.12 -13.97
N PRO A 431 -3.34 18.25 -14.30
CA PRO A 431 -3.93 19.26 -15.17
C PRO A 431 -4.45 18.69 -16.49
N ALA A 432 -3.86 17.62 -17.01
CA ALA A 432 -4.32 16.93 -18.23
C ALA A 432 -5.83 16.65 -18.25
N SER A 433 -6.44 16.36 -17.09
CA SER A 433 -7.90 16.13 -16.99
C SER A 433 -8.77 17.37 -17.21
N MET A 434 -8.25 18.58 -16.94
CA MET A 434 -9.00 19.84 -17.06
C MET A 434 -9.36 20.20 -18.50
N LEU A 435 -8.47 19.90 -19.45
CA LEU A 435 -8.72 20.14 -20.87
C LEU A 435 -9.82 19.21 -21.42
N ARG A 436 -9.92 17.99 -20.87
CA ARG A 436 -10.96 17.01 -21.25
C ARG A 436 -12.37 17.46 -20.86
N ASP A 437 -12.55 17.98 -19.64
CA ASP A 437 -13.87 18.50 -19.21
C ASP A 437 -14.29 19.75 -20.00
N SER A 438 -13.31 20.52 -20.47
CA SER A 438 -13.51 21.73 -21.28
C SER A 438 -13.86 21.44 -22.75
N SER A 439 -13.44 20.30 -23.31
CA SER A 439 -13.77 19.89 -24.68
C SER A 439 -15.13 19.21 -24.77
N VAL A 440 -15.53 18.40 -23.78
CA VAL A 440 -16.85 17.76 -23.72
C VAL A 440 -17.99 18.80 -23.63
N THR A 441 -17.75 19.92 -22.95
CA THR A 441 -18.71 21.04 -22.87
C THR A 441 -18.83 21.85 -24.17
N ARG A 442 -17.83 21.79 -25.06
CA ARG A 442 -17.88 22.44 -26.39
C ARG A 442 -18.61 21.61 -27.45
N GLU A 443 -18.63 20.28 -27.33
CA GLU A 443 -19.38 19.44 -28.28
C GLU A 443 -20.89 19.40 -27.98
N HIS A 444 -21.31 19.66 -26.74
CA HIS A 444 -22.73 19.69 -26.36
C HIS A 444 -23.40 21.07 -26.49
N SER A 445 -22.68 22.12 -26.92
CA SER A 445 -23.27 23.47 -27.14
C SER A 445 -23.98 23.62 -28.50
N GLY A 446 -24.33 22.50 -29.15
CA GLY A 446 -25.05 22.45 -30.43
C GLY A 446 -26.49 21.90 -30.37
N GLY A 447 -27.09 21.69 -29.19
CA GLY A 447 -28.45 21.15 -29.13
C GLY A 447 -29.13 21.29 -27.77
N GLN A 448 -30.29 21.98 -27.79
CA GLN A 448 -31.37 22.08 -26.78
C GLN A 448 -31.07 21.74 -25.31
N GLU A 449 -31.29 22.76 -24.46
CA GLU A 449 -31.46 22.66 -23.02
C GLU A 449 -32.43 21.54 -22.65
N THR A 450 -31.89 20.44 -22.12
CA THR A 450 -32.63 19.50 -21.30
C THR A 450 -31.90 19.38 -19.96
N HIS A 451 -32.65 19.64 -18.89
CA HIS A 451 -32.19 19.55 -17.51
C HIS A 451 -31.62 18.15 -17.23
N LEU A 452 -30.31 18.00 -17.33
CA LEU A 452 -29.56 16.84 -16.85
C LEU A 452 -28.79 17.24 -15.59
N SER A 453 -28.94 16.42 -14.56
CA SER A 453 -28.42 16.62 -13.22
C SER A 453 -26.91 16.88 -13.24
N GLN A 454 -26.52 18.02 -12.64
CA GLN A 454 -25.15 18.33 -12.31
C GLN A 454 -24.58 17.22 -11.41
N ARG A 455 -23.78 16.32 -11.98
CA ARG A 455 -22.94 15.41 -11.21
C ARG A 455 -21.82 16.24 -10.61
N SER A 456 -21.97 16.62 -9.35
CA SER A 456 -20.89 17.20 -8.55
C SER A 456 -19.73 16.20 -8.51
N PRO A 457 -18.46 16.62 -8.75
CA PRO A 457 -17.33 15.72 -8.54
C PRO A 457 -17.20 15.38 -7.06
N PRO A 458 -16.61 14.22 -6.72
CA PRO A 458 -16.60 13.75 -5.35
C PRO A 458 -15.93 14.74 -4.39
N ARG A 459 -16.54 15.00 -3.24
CA ARG A 459 -15.94 15.81 -2.17
C ARG A 459 -14.92 14.97 -1.41
N VAL A 460 -13.67 14.98 -1.88
CA VAL A 460 -12.54 14.45 -1.12
C VAL A 460 -12.01 15.53 -0.18
N ASN A 461 -11.76 15.17 1.09
CA ASN A 461 -11.09 16.03 2.06
C ASN A 461 -9.59 16.09 1.74
N GLY A 462 -9.17 17.22 1.15
CA GLY A 462 -7.86 17.49 0.57
C GLY A 462 -8.08 18.45 -0.60
N LEU A 463 -7.13 19.35 -0.89
CA LEU A 463 -7.23 20.48 -1.84
C LEU A 463 -8.09 20.15 -3.10
N SER A 464 -9.40 20.30 -2.96
CA SER A 464 -10.36 19.92 -3.99
C SER A 464 -10.46 21.09 -4.95
N TRP A 465 -10.29 20.80 -6.23
CA TRP A 465 -10.46 21.72 -7.35
C TRP A 465 -11.78 22.51 -7.34
N ASN A 466 -12.76 22.08 -6.54
CA ASN A 466 -14.10 22.66 -6.44
C ASN A 466 -14.38 23.41 -5.13
N SER A 467 -13.36 23.71 -4.32
CA SER A 467 -13.51 24.58 -3.15
C SER A 467 -13.78 26.03 -3.57
N GLN A 468 -15.07 26.38 -3.71
CA GLN A 468 -15.69 27.70 -3.46
C GLN A 468 -14.85 28.97 -3.76
N SER A 469 -14.16 29.02 -4.89
CA SER A 469 -13.70 30.28 -5.48
C SER A 469 -14.68 30.68 -6.57
N SER A 470 -15.28 31.86 -6.44
CA SER A 470 -16.19 32.45 -7.43
C SER A 470 -15.51 32.82 -8.76
N THR A 471 -14.20 32.58 -8.88
CA THR A 471 -13.42 32.76 -10.10
C THR A 471 -12.81 31.44 -10.54
N ARG A 472 -13.37 30.82 -11.59
CA ARG A 472 -12.63 29.81 -12.35
C ARG A 472 -11.38 30.52 -12.92
N PRO A 473 -10.16 30.02 -12.71
CA PRO A 473 -8.99 30.63 -13.32
C PRO A 473 -9.14 30.60 -14.84
N SER A 474 -8.58 31.60 -15.52
CA SER A 474 -8.45 31.54 -16.97
C SER A 474 -7.66 30.28 -17.32
N ILE A 475 -8.17 29.46 -18.23
CA ILE A 475 -7.48 28.24 -18.70
C ILE A 475 -6.06 28.55 -19.19
N ASN A 476 -5.85 29.76 -19.70
CA ASN A 476 -4.55 30.26 -20.17
C ASN A 476 -3.52 30.48 -19.04
N ALA A 477 -3.97 30.53 -17.78
CA ALA A 477 -3.07 30.63 -16.62
C ALA A 477 -2.46 29.26 -16.24
N ILE A 478 -3.01 28.17 -16.78
CA ILE A 478 -2.55 26.79 -16.53
C ILE A 478 -1.97 26.20 -17.81
N PHE A 479 -2.55 26.54 -18.96
CA PHE A 479 -2.21 25.97 -20.26
C PHE A 479 -1.70 27.03 -21.24
N THR A 480 -0.68 26.63 -22.01
CA THR A 480 -0.31 27.26 -23.27
C THR A 480 -0.61 26.28 -24.40
N ASN A 481 -1.68 26.53 -25.16
CA ASN A 481 -2.27 25.59 -26.13
C ASN A 481 -2.70 24.27 -25.44
N ASP A 482 -2.12 23.14 -25.86
CA ASP A 482 -2.34 21.80 -25.33
C ASP A 482 -1.29 21.39 -24.28
N LYS A 483 -0.45 22.33 -23.82
CA LYS A 483 0.63 22.06 -22.87
C LYS A 483 0.43 22.79 -21.55
N TYR A 484 0.86 22.15 -20.47
CA TYR A 484 0.96 22.74 -19.14
C TYR A 484 2.37 22.50 -18.59
N ARG A 485 2.73 23.24 -17.54
CA ARG A 485 4.00 23.04 -16.84
C ARG A 485 3.78 22.19 -15.60
N GLU A 486 4.38 21.01 -15.58
CA GLU A 486 4.36 20.11 -14.44
C GLU A 486 5.54 20.44 -13.52
N TRP A 487 5.26 20.78 -12.27
CA TRP A 487 6.24 21.17 -11.25
C TRP A 487 6.46 20.05 -10.26
N ILE A 488 7.72 19.70 -9.99
CA ILE A 488 8.10 18.56 -9.16
C ILE A 488 9.24 18.94 -8.22
N ALA A 489 9.17 18.46 -6.99
CA ALA A 489 10.31 18.37 -6.11
C ALA A 489 10.97 16.99 -6.26
N ASN A 490 12.15 16.96 -6.87
CA ASN A 490 13.01 15.79 -6.95
C ASN A 490 13.82 15.68 -5.66
N ILE A 491 13.70 14.54 -4.98
CA ILE A 491 14.35 14.31 -3.69
C ILE A 491 15.35 13.17 -3.84
N ARG A 492 16.57 13.40 -3.36
CA ARG A 492 17.63 12.39 -3.24
C ARG A 492 18.11 12.36 -1.81
N VAL A 493 18.31 11.18 -1.25
CA VAL A 493 18.75 11.03 0.14
C VAL A 493 19.46 9.70 0.36
N SER A 494 20.32 9.60 1.37
CA SER A 494 20.85 8.32 1.83
C SER A 494 19.74 7.49 2.50
N LYS A 495 19.51 6.25 2.05
CA LYS A 495 18.44 5.37 2.56
C LYS A 495 18.53 5.16 4.08
N HIS A 496 19.76 5.11 4.60
CA HIS A 496 20.03 4.87 6.02
C HIS A 496 20.48 6.12 6.78
N ALA A 497 20.24 7.32 6.25
CA ALA A 497 20.59 8.59 6.89
C ALA A 497 20.18 8.63 8.38
N MET A 498 18.99 8.11 8.68
CA MET A 498 18.42 8.11 10.04
C MET A 498 18.43 6.74 10.74
N ARG A 499 19.06 5.72 10.13
CA ARG A 499 19.11 4.32 10.63
C ARG A 499 17.74 3.75 11.02
N SER A 500 16.67 4.26 10.42
CA SER A 500 15.27 3.97 10.68
C SER A 500 14.46 4.54 9.52
N SER A 501 13.24 4.06 9.30
CA SER A 501 12.34 4.74 8.35
C SER A 501 12.08 6.18 8.79
N PHE A 502 11.88 7.08 7.82
CA PHE A 502 11.55 8.49 8.05
C PHE A 502 10.76 9.06 6.88
N SER A 503 10.13 10.21 7.09
CA SER A 503 9.33 10.90 6.10
C SER A 503 9.88 12.31 5.87
N ILE A 504 9.90 12.71 4.60
CA ILE A 504 10.29 14.03 4.12
C ILE A 504 9.00 14.70 3.60
N HIS A 505 8.52 15.71 4.32
CA HIS A 505 7.27 16.39 4.04
C HIS A 505 7.52 17.74 3.36
N LEU A 506 6.74 18.06 2.35
CA LEU A 506 6.71 19.37 1.72
C LEU A 506 5.36 20.06 1.95
N PHE A 507 5.40 21.30 2.40
CA PHE A 507 4.22 22.10 2.70
C PHE A 507 4.18 23.38 1.86
N LEU A 508 2.98 23.81 1.50
CA LEU A 508 2.72 25.13 0.95
C LEU A 508 1.78 25.89 1.90
N GLY A 509 2.35 26.80 2.67
CA GLY A 509 1.66 27.56 3.72
C GLY A 509 2.12 27.19 5.13
N GLU A 510 1.28 27.44 6.13
CA GLU A 510 1.64 27.24 7.53
C GLU A 510 1.90 25.75 7.85
N VAL A 511 3.04 25.48 8.47
CA VAL A 511 3.39 24.15 8.97
C VAL A 511 2.94 24.05 10.43
N PRO A 512 2.08 23.09 10.79
CA PRO A 512 1.68 22.90 12.19
C PRO A 512 2.90 22.70 13.10
N SER A 513 2.85 23.25 14.31
CA SER A 513 3.96 23.11 15.28
C SER A 513 4.11 21.69 15.81
N ASP A 514 3.00 20.96 15.98
CA ASP A 514 3.00 19.55 16.35
C ASP A 514 3.21 18.65 15.12
N ALA A 515 4.39 18.03 15.04
CA ALA A 515 4.74 17.10 13.99
C ALA A 515 3.83 15.88 13.87
N SER A 516 3.11 15.55 14.95
CA SER A 516 2.16 14.46 14.97
C SER A 516 0.91 14.71 14.11
N SER A 517 0.69 15.97 13.71
CA SER A 517 -0.40 16.41 12.81
C SER A 517 0.03 16.62 11.36
N TRP A 518 1.34 16.59 11.06
CA TRP A 518 1.86 16.84 9.71
C TRP A 518 1.24 15.97 8.60
N PRO A 519 1.05 14.64 8.78
CA PRO A 519 0.48 13.79 7.73
C PRO A 519 -0.98 14.10 7.37
N VAL A 520 -1.68 14.87 8.21
CA VAL A 520 -3.08 15.27 8.02
C VAL A 520 -3.22 16.79 7.84
N SER A 521 -2.10 17.51 7.66
CA SER A 521 -2.14 18.96 7.50
C SER A 521 -2.76 19.34 6.16
N PRO A 522 -3.68 20.32 6.10
CA PRO A 522 -4.22 20.82 4.83
C PRO A 522 -3.19 21.58 3.99
N SER A 523 -2.06 22.01 4.58
CA SER A 523 -0.94 22.64 3.87
C SER A 523 0.06 21.63 3.32
N LEU A 524 -0.08 20.33 3.62
CA LEU A 524 0.80 19.28 3.10
C LEU A 524 0.56 19.11 1.60
N VAL A 525 1.63 19.24 0.82
CA VAL A 525 1.59 19.00 -0.64
C VAL A 525 1.85 17.52 -0.95
N GLY A 526 2.77 16.93 -0.20
CA GLY A 526 3.08 15.51 -0.32
C GLY A 526 4.27 15.12 0.54
N THR A 527 4.54 13.83 0.53
CA THR A 527 5.54 13.19 1.37
C THR A 527 6.37 12.24 0.51
N LEU A 528 7.68 12.25 0.68
CA LEU A 528 8.51 11.09 0.35
C LEU A 528 8.70 10.26 1.62
N GLY A 529 8.30 8.99 1.56
CA GLY A 529 8.57 8.01 2.61
C GLY A 529 9.89 7.32 2.32
N VAL A 530 10.78 7.24 3.30
CA VAL A 530 12.02 6.47 3.22
C VAL A 530 11.84 5.25 4.10
N PHE A 531 11.49 4.11 3.49
CA PHE A 531 11.20 2.87 4.21
C PHE A 531 12.49 2.08 4.45
N ALA A 532 13.12 2.18 5.63
CA ALA A 532 14.50 1.71 5.83
C ALA A 532 14.66 0.67 6.95
N HIS A 533 15.62 -0.24 6.79
CA HIS A 533 16.00 -1.21 7.81
C HIS A 533 16.74 -0.58 9.00
N ARG A 534 16.52 -1.14 10.20
CA ARG A 534 17.34 -0.93 11.41
C ARG A 534 18.35 -2.10 11.54
N GLY A 535 19.67 -1.88 11.40
CA GLY A 535 20.66 -2.97 11.54
C GLY A 535 22.11 -2.63 11.17
N THR A 536 23.04 -3.55 11.44
CA THR A 536 24.51 -3.47 11.23
C THR A 536 24.94 -3.13 9.79
N HIS A 537 24.06 -3.35 8.81
CA HIS A 537 24.27 -2.95 7.41
C HIS A 537 24.24 -1.44 7.20
N GLY A 538 23.76 -0.65 8.18
CA GLY A 538 23.76 0.82 8.13
C GLY A 538 25.15 1.47 8.21
N GLN A 539 26.23 0.71 8.48
CA GLN A 539 27.57 1.28 8.61
C GLN A 539 28.37 1.39 7.30
N MET A 540 27.93 0.85 6.16
CA MET A 540 28.79 0.77 4.97
C MET A 540 28.18 1.12 3.61
N SER A 541 26.92 1.54 3.51
CA SER A 541 26.34 1.85 2.20
C SER A 541 25.90 3.33 2.13
N ARG A 542 26.73 4.18 1.51
CA ARG A 542 26.35 5.55 1.07
C ARG A 542 25.42 5.47 -0.15
N ARG A 543 24.38 4.63 -0.06
CA ARG A 543 23.52 4.29 -1.18
C ARG A 543 22.32 5.21 -1.15
N LYS A 544 22.20 5.96 -2.23
CA LYS A 544 21.19 7.01 -2.37
C LYS A 544 19.96 6.39 -3.00
N ILE A 545 18.82 6.87 -2.55
CA ILE A 545 17.53 6.61 -3.15
C ILE A 545 16.96 7.92 -3.67
N THR A 546 15.98 7.81 -4.54
CA THR A 546 15.24 8.95 -5.06
C THR A 546 13.75 8.73 -5.05
N GLY A 547 13.03 9.84 -4.96
CA GLY A 547 11.60 9.90 -5.17
C GLY A 547 11.18 11.30 -5.56
N THR A 548 9.89 11.48 -5.84
CA THR A 548 9.35 12.78 -6.23
C THR A 548 8.15 13.18 -5.40
N VAL A 549 7.94 14.49 -5.25
CA VAL A 549 6.68 15.06 -4.79
C VAL A 549 6.19 16.02 -5.88
N PRO A 550 5.13 15.67 -6.63
CA PRO A 550 4.47 16.58 -7.55
C PRO A 550 3.88 17.77 -6.79
N LEU A 551 4.13 18.97 -7.31
CA LEU A 551 3.65 20.23 -6.73
C LEU A 551 2.47 20.80 -7.51
N THR A 552 2.26 20.35 -8.75
CA THR A 552 1.32 20.99 -9.69
C THR A 552 -0.12 21.01 -9.18
N SER A 553 -0.64 19.92 -8.60
CA SER A 553 -2.02 19.93 -8.10
C SER A 553 -2.24 21.01 -7.03
N ALA A 554 -1.29 21.16 -6.09
CA ALA A 554 -1.34 22.21 -5.09
C ALA A 554 -1.12 23.61 -5.69
N LEU A 555 -0.20 23.76 -6.64
CA LEU A 555 0.07 25.04 -7.30
C LEU A 555 -1.10 25.53 -8.14
N VAL A 556 -1.80 24.65 -8.86
CA VAL A 556 -2.98 25.07 -9.59
C VAL A 556 -4.10 25.44 -8.63
N HIS A 557 -4.23 24.82 -7.45
CA HIS A 557 -5.12 25.35 -6.41
C HIS A 557 -4.73 26.77 -5.95
N MET A 558 -3.43 27.09 -5.88
CA MET A 558 -2.98 28.46 -5.62
C MET A 558 -3.34 29.42 -6.76
N VAL A 559 -3.31 28.97 -8.02
CA VAL A 559 -3.77 29.75 -9.18
C VAL A 559 -5.30 29.94 -9.17
N THR A 560 -6.09 28.89 -8.91
CA THR A 560 -7.56 28.95 -8.86
C THR A 560 -8.08 29.85 -7.72
N SER A 561 -7.33 29.92 -6.62
CA SER A 561 -7.62 30.80 -5.49
C SER A 561 -7.08 32.23 -5.67
N GLY A 562 -6.42 32.53 -6.79
CA GLY A 562 -5.88 33.86 -7.10
C GLY A 562 -4.63 34.25 -6.29
N LYS A 563 -3.99 33.30 -5.62
CA LYS A 563 -2.74 33.52 -4.85
C LYS A 563 -1.50 33.61 -5.75
N ILE A 564 -1.55 33.01 -6.94
CA ILE A 564 -0.52 33.08 -7.97
C ILE A 564 -1.22 33.32 -9.31
N GLU A 565 -0.60 34.07 -10.20
CA GLU A 565 -1.21 34.44 -11.49
C GLU A 565 -1.28 33.27 -12.48
N SER A 566 -0.20 32.49 -12.64
CA SER A 566 -0.13 31.36 -13.58
C SER A 566 0.86 30.29 -13.12
N LEU A 567 0.94 29.17 -13.85
CA LEU A 567 1.98 28.14 -13.68
C LEU A 567 3.33 28.49 -14.32
N ASP A 568 3.50 29.70 -14.85
CA ASP A 568 4.74 30.12 -15.49
C ASP A 568 5.87 30.30 -14.49
N VAL A 569 7.10 30.14 -14.98
CA VAL A 569 8.33 30.18 -14.17
C VAL A 569 8.44 31.46 -13.35
N ASP A 570 8.16 32.61 -13.96
CA ASP A 570 8.26 33.93 -13.33
C ASP A 570 7.30 34.10 -12.13
N ASN A 571 6.20 33.35 -12.12
CA ASN A 571 5.19 33.38 -11.06
C ASN A 571 5.47 32.31 -9.98
N ILE A 572 5.88 31.11 -10.40
CA ILE A 572 6.02 29.95 -9.51
C ILE A 572 7.34 29.96 -8.75
N GLU A 573 8.46 30.34 -9.38
CA GLU A 573 9.76 30.31 -8.71
C GLU A 573 9.83 31.22 -7.47
N PRO A 574 9.45 32.51 -7.53
CA PRO A 574 9.47 33.38 -6.36
C PRO A 574 8.50 32.90 -5.27
N PHE A 575 7.34 32.36 -5.69
CA PHE A 575 6.34 31.83 -4.78
C PHE A 575 6.87 30.61 -4.01
N LEU A 576 7.42 29.61 -4.70
CA LEU A 576 7.96 28.40 -4.07
C LEU A 576 9.15 28.73 -3.16
N LYS A 577 10.05 29.62 -3.58
CA LYS A 577 11.19 30.08 -2.74
C LYS A 577 10.73 30.70 -1.41
N SER A 578 9.54 31.29 -1.37
CA SER A 578 9.02 31.99 -0.19
C SER A 578 8.03 31.15 0.63
N ASN A 579 7.43 30.11 0.06
CA ASN A 579 6.29 29.40 0.67
C ASN A 579 6.46 27.88 0.78
N LEU A 580 7.43 27.28 0.07
CA LEU A 580 7.65 25.84 0.11
C LEU A 580 8.54 25.49 1.30
N GLU A 581 7.96 24.77 2.26
CA GLU A 581 8.61 24.40 3.50
C GLU A 581 8.92 22.91 3.53
N LEU A 582 10.13 22.57 3.98
CA LEU A 582 10.62 21.19 4.12
C LEU A 582 10.67 20.81 5.60
N ARG A 583 10.10 19.66 5.97
CA ARG A 583 10.25 19.06 7.30
C ARG A 583 10.57 17.58 7.23
N VAL A 584 11.30 17.08 8.22
CA VAL A 584 11.67 15.67 8.33
C VAL A 584 11.25 15.12 9.68
N CYS A 585 10.60 13.95 9.67
CA CYS A 585 10.18 13.24 10.87
C CYS A 585 10.50 11.75 10.75
N LEU A 586 11.12 11.17 11.79
CA LEU A 586 11.36 9.74 11.87
C LEU A 586 10.07 9.01 12.23
N VAL A 587 9.96 7.73 11.87
CA VAL A 587 8.82 6.91 12.28
C VAL A 587 8.71 6.70 13.80
N ASN A 588 9.69 7.09 14.61
CA ASN A 588 9.54 7.12 16.08
C ASN A 588 9.00 8.47 16.61
N GLY A 589 8.61 9.39 15.72
CA GLY A 589 8.08 10.71 16.04
C GLY A 589 9.12 11.80 16.27
N THR A 590 10.42 11.48 16.13
CA THR A 590 11.49 12.47 16.29
C THR A 590 11.52 13.39 15.09
N VAL A 591 11.41 14.70 15.33
CA VAL A 591 11.63 15.73 14.31
C VAL A 591 13.13 16.01 14.21
N VAL A 592 13.65 16.11 13.00
CA VAL A 592 15.06 16.41 12.75
C VAL A 592 15.21 17.54 11.73
N GLY A 593 16.28 18.31 11.86
CA GLY A 593 16.63 19.32 10.87
C GLY A 593 17.02 18.66 9.54
N ALA A 594 16.65 19.26 8.41
CA ALA A 594 17.03 18.76 7.09
C ALA A 594 18.56 18.62 6.91
N HIS A 595 19.35 19.49 7.58
CA HIS A 595 20.81 19.46 7.61
C HIS A 595 21.42 18.29 8.39
N GLU A 596 20.62 17.60 9.19
CA GLU A 596 21.04 16.39 9.92
C GLU A 596 20.85 15.12 9.07
N VAL A 597 20.16 15.22 7.93
CA VAL A 597 19.86 14.10 7.05
C VAL A 597 20.94 13.98 5.99
N ASP A 598 21.77 12.94 6.12
CA ASP A 598 22.90 12.68 5.21
C ASP A 598 22.47 12.62 3.74
N GLU A 599 23.20 13.35 2.90
CA GLU A 599 23.02 13.39 1.44
C GLU A 599 21.63 13.85 0.95
N LEU A 600 20.82 14.47 1.82
CA LEU A 600 19.52 15.03 1.45
C LEU A 600 19.69 16.20 0.48
N LYS A 601 19.11 16.04 -0.71
CA LYS A 601 18.98 17.10 -1.70
C LYS A 601 17.53 17.17 -2.18
N VAL A 602 16.97 18.38 -2.18
CA VAL A 602 15.64 18.66 -2.73
C VAL A 602 15.78 19.70 -3.84
N GLN A 603 15.52 19.28 -5.07
CA GLN A 603 15.65 20.10 -6.26
C GLN A 603 14.29 20.35 -6.88
N ILE A 604 13.95 21.62 -7.11
CA ILE A 604 12.72 22.01 -7.80
C ILE A 604 12.98 22.03 -9.30
N VAL A 605 12.19 21.25 -10.01
CA VAL A 605 12.26 21.10 -11.46
C VAL A 605 10.87 21.26 -12.07
N SER A 606 10.83 21.51 -13.38
CA SER A 606 9.59 21.43 -14.13
C SER A 606 9.78 20.76 -15.49
N SER A 607 8.66 20.40 -16.13
CA SER A 607 8.64 19.93 -17.51
C SER A 607 7.43 20.51 -18.22
N MET A 608 7.59 20.88 -19.49
CA MET A 608 6.45 21.18 -20.35
C MET A 608 5.80 19.87 -20.79
N VAL A 609 4.60 19.61 -20.30
CA VAL A 609 3.85 18.37 -20.56
C VAL A 609 2.72 18.67 -21.54
N ARG A 610 2.66 17.90 -22.64
CA ARG A 610 1.53 17.91 -23.55
C ARG A 610 0.42 17.06 -22.98
N ALA A 611 -0.77 17.63 -22.82
CA ALA A 611 -1.94 16.90 -22.42
C ALA A 611 -2.32 15.84 -23.49
N PRO A 612 -2.94 14.72 -23.10
CA PRO A 612 -3.47 13.73 -24.04
C PRO A 612 -4.45 14.37 -25.03
N LYS A 613 -4.40 13.97 -26.30
CA LYS A 613 -5.40 14.42 -27.30
C LYS A 613 -6.71 13.65 -27.19
N SER A 614 -6.66 12.44 -26.65
CA SER A 614 -7.77 11.50 -26.49
C SER A 614 -7.59 10.68 -25.22
N GLU A 615 -8.63 9.97 -24.78
CA GLU A 615 -8.59 9.17 -23.56
C GLU A 615 -7.63 7.97 -23.63
N ASP A 616 -7.21 7.54 -24.81
CA ASP A 616 -6.32 6.40 -25.05
C ASP A 616 -4.85 6.80 -25.28
N GLU A 617 -4.51 8.08 -25.10
CA GLU A 617 -3.14 8.61 -25.10
C GLU A 617 -2.67 8.99 -23.69
N LEU A 618 -1.40 8.74 -23.36
CA LEU A 618 -0.79 9.29 -22.15
C LEU A 618 -0.24 10.68 -22.40
N SER A 619 -0.04 11.46 -21.33
CA SER A 619 0.65 12.75 -21.42
C SER A 619 2.08 12.57 -21.94
N GLU A 620 2.54 13.47 -22.81
CA GLU A 620 3.92 13.47 -23.31
C GLU A 620 4.76 14.50 -22.59
N TRP A 621 5.88 14.06 -22.04
CA TRP A 621 6.77 14.88 -21.24
C TRP A 621 7.87 15.51 -22.10
N GLY A 622 8.09 16.80 -21.90
CA GLY A 622 9.25 17.51 -22.41
C GLY A 622 10.51 17.27 -21.57
N ALA A 623 11.59 17.98 -21.92
CA ALA A 623 12.81 17.96 -21.15
C ALA A 623 12.61 18.55 -19.75
N ILE A 624 13.33 18.01 -18.76
CA ILE A 624 13.35 18.56 -17.41
C ILE A 624 14.14 19.87 -17.39
N GLU A 625 13.50 20.92 -16.88
CA GLU A 625 14.09 22.22 -16.58
C GLU A 625 14.39 22.30 -15.08
N THR A 626 15.65 22.55 -14.72
CA THR A 626 16.06 22.74 -13.32
C THR A 626 15.93 24.21 -12.94
N HIS A 627 15.27 24.49 -11.82
CA HIS A 627 15.06 25.86 -11.34
C HIS A 627 15.99 26.22 -10.19
N PHE A 628 15.76 25.66 -9.01
CA PHE A 628 16.57 25.93 -7.83
C PHE A 628 16.63 24.71 -6.89
N ASN A 629 17.60 24.69 -6.00
CA ASN A 629 17.62 23.71 -4.93
C ASN A 629 16.91 24.31 -3.72
N LEU A 630 15.85 23.65 -3.24
CA LEU A 630 15.21 23.99 -1.97
C LEU A 630 16.16 23.64 -0.81
N PHE A 631 16.93 22.56 -0.96
CA PHE A 631 17.88 22.08 0.03
C PHE A 631 19.03 21.29 -0.64
N VAL A 632 20.27 21.41 -0.14
CA VAL A 632 21.49 20.73 -0.64
C VAL A 632 22.36 20.27 0.51
#